data_AF-A0A1S9BUD5-F1
#
_entry.id   AF-A0A1S9BUD5-F1
#
_cell.length_a   1.000
_cell.length_b   1.000
_cell.length_c   1.000
_cell.angle_alpha   90.00
_cell.angle_beta   90.00
_cell.angle_gamma   90.00
#
_symmetry.space_group_name_H-M   'P 1'
#
loop_
_entity.id
_entity.type
_entity.pdbx_description
1 polymer ?
#
loop_
_entity_poly.entity_id
_entity_poly.type
_entity_poly.pdbx_seq_one_letter_code
_entity_poly.pdbx_strand_id
1 'polypeptide(L)'
;MAEFKQGVLTTKGLQLIALAQAGQTSIQFTGFQVGAGDWGASPTLAQLQEATALRSSKGSFPISRSEYVNPATTKLTLVASNQSNTTGGYYVTEVGIFAKWTDNTSFLYAIYVTEQDKADWFPAYNSITPSSITYSVPITVANATTVSIDTSAAGIATEDEVLQLQADVADIKGFIGYSSNHIFGLEVDFVNKRFTRLAGAFGKTPGADFDGVHCFGGRRRCNVTDGGVVVAYYGDDAYTETGALEVAVTVGEVEYAIGTAVQVMVEQPKFYYKVVPLDLEEINEGDGAGYHARKLRYYVCDEPETGFKIHPAFVRDGVENDLIYLSAYEGSTYDVSESAYVTDDGGSVDFTASTGDMLASIAGAKPTSGLTNAGATRAGFRTLAENRGTGWEQQYAATASASQLLMMIEYGTLNMQSAIGLGVVSITDDSNYNCASLTGSTSSLGNASGRAASTVNTQGETSTTETADGKTAVTYRGEENFYGNIWQWLDGMNIKNPATFADGDITEHVYVADHSFTDDSEASPYVDTGIHPCYTTGGWIKAFGYSEDFDWLFIPTQVGGGANSSVPVGDYLYNQNSGWRVARLGAQWGGGSKAGAFYLHLTDSSVDRHRHIGGRLVYIPSGSAA
;
A
#
# COMPACT_ATOMS: atom_id res chain seq x y z
N MET A 1 -3.15 -32.56 -27.38
CA MET A 1 -2.69 -32.83 -26.01
C MET A 1 -2.75 -34.32 -25.84
N ALA A 2 -1.61 -34.91 -25.55
CA ALA A 2 -1.46 -36.35 -25.51
C ALA A 2 -2.19 -36.92 -24.30
N GLU A 3 -2.89 -38.04 -24.50
CA GLU A 3 -3.49 -38.79 -23.40
C GLU A 3 -2.56 -39.95 -23.05
N PHE A 4 -1.89 -39.85 -21.91
CA PHE A 4 -1.03 -40.92 -21.39
C PHE A 4 -1.84 -41.86 -20.50
N LYS A 5 -1.62 -43.17 -20.66
CA LYS A 5 -2.07 -44.17 -19.70
C LYS A 5 -1.37 -43.95 -18.35
N GLN A 6 -1.97 -44.45 -17.27
CA GLN A 6 -1.39 -44.37 -15.93
C GLN A 6 0.07 -44.86 -15.93
N GLY A 7 0.98 -44.08 -15.32
CA GLY A 7 2.39 -44.41 -15.25
C GLY A 7 2.66 -45.75 -14.56
N VAL A 8 3.50 -46.57 -15.18
CA VAL A 8 3.88 -47.89 -14.65
C VAL A 8 5.29 -47.82 -14.08
N LEU A 9 5.44 -48.20 -12.81
CA LEU A 9 6.75 -48.37 -12.18
C LEU A 9 7.43 -49.62 -12.71
N THR A 10 8.71 -49.52 -13.06
CA THR A 10 9.49 -50.69 -13.49
C THR A 10 9.85 -51.58 -12.28
N THR A 11 10.28 -52.81 -12.53
CA THR A 11 10.80 -53.71 -11.49
C THR A 11 11.91 -53.04 -10.67
N LYS A 12 12.79 -52.25 -11.31
CA LYS A 12 13.82 -51.49 -10.62
C LYS A 12 13.26 -50.30 -9.85
N GLY A 13 12.24 -49.61 -10.37
CA GLY A 13 11.53 -48.55 -9.66
C GLY A 13 10.87 -49.06 -8.37
N LEU A 14 10.19 -50.21 -8.43
CA LEU A 14 9.59 -50.87 -7.26
C LEU A 14 10.65 -51.30 -6.22
N GLN A 15 11.77 -51.85 -6.67
CA GLN A 15 12.90 -52.18 -5.78
C GLN A 15 13.46 -50.94 -5.09
N LEU A 16 13.60 -49.83 -5.81
CA LEU A 16 14.09 -48.57 -5.25
C LEU A 16 13.13 -48.00 -4.19
N ILE A 17 11.82 -48.03 -4.44
CA ILE A 17 10.81 -47.61 -3.45
C ILE A 17 10.92 -48.49 -2.20
N ALA A 18 11.04 -49.81 -2.34
CA ALA A 18 11.14 -50.72 -1.20
C ALA A 18 12.39 -50.45 -0.34
N LEU A 19 13.55 -50.20 -0.98
CA LEU A 19 14.79 -49.83 -0.30
C LEU A 19 14.68 -48.48 0.41
N ALA A 20 14.04 -47.51 -0.23
CA ALA A 20 13.81 -46.19 0.36
C ALA A 20 12.81 -46.24 1.53
N GLN A 21 11.75 -47.06 1.45
CA GLN A 21 10.81 -47.30 2.56
C GLN A 21 11.48 -47.98 3.76
N ALA A 22 12.46 -48.85 3.51
CA ALA A 22 13.27 -49.47 4.55
C ALA A 22 14.32 -48.52 5.17
N GLY A 23 14.35 -47.25 4.76
CA GLY A 23 15.28 -46.24 5.27
C GLY A 23 16.74 -46.44 4.82
N GLN A 24 16.97 -47.30 3.81
CA GLN A 24 18.31 -47.64 3.34
C GLN A 24 18.84 -46.64 2.30
N THR A 25 17.96 -45.81 1.72
CA THR A 25 18.32 -44.80 0.71
C THR A 25 17.27 -43.71 0.49
N SER A 26 17.68 -42.58 -0.11
CA SER A 26 16.82 -41.63 -0.82
C SER A 26 16.71 -41.93 -2.32
N ILE A 27 15.64 -41.45 -2.94
CA ILE A 27 15.41 -41.53 -4.39
C ILE A 27 15.97 -40.26 -5.03
N GLN A 28 16.85 -40.41 -6.02
CA GLN A 28 17.37 -39.29 -6.82
C GLN A 28 16.92 -39.42 -8.26
N PHE A 29 16.10 -38.48 -8.74
CA PHE A 29 15.73 -38.45 -10.15
C PHE A 29 16.81 -37.75 -10.97
N THR A 30 17.20 -38.36 -12.08
CA THR A 30 18.37 -37.91 -12.87
C THR A 30 17.99 -37.26 -14.19
N GLY A 31 16.74 -37.42 -14.64
CA GLY A 31 16.29 -36.95 -15.94
C GLY A 31 15.11 -37.75 -16.46
N PHE A 32 14.63 -37.37 -17.64
CA PHE A 32 13.61 -38.11 -18.37
C PHE A 32 13.99 -38.25 -19.85
N GLN A 33 13.38 -39.22 -20.51
CA GLN A 33 13.52 -39.43 -21.94
C GLN A 33 12.15 -39.45 -22.59
N VAL A 34 12.09 -38.97 -23.83
CA VAL A 34 10.91 -39.06 -24.69
C VAL A 34 11.27 -39.91 -25.91
N GLY A 35 10.28 -40.66 -26.40
CA GLY A 35 10.48 -41.57 -27.53
C GLY A 35 9.26 -41.72 -28.41
N ALA A 36 9.46 -42.45 -29.49
CA ALA A 36 8.44 -42.82 -30.48
C ALA A 36 8.29 -44.35 -30.59
N GLY A 37 8.43 -45.04 -29.46
CA GLY A 37 8.35 -46.49 -29.37
C GLY A 37 6.93 -47.00 -29.50
N ASP A 38 6.75 -48.08 -30.27
CA ASP A 38 5.48 -48.80 -30.38
C ASP A 38 5.41 -49.91 -29.33
N TRP A 39 4.45 -49.81 -28.41
CA TRP A 39 4.17 -50.79 -27.36
C TRP A 39 2.95 -51.69 -27.67
N GLY A 40 2.34 -51.54 -28.85
CA GLY A 40 1.06 -52.14 -29.22
C GLY A 40 -0.14 -51.38 -28.66
N ALA A 41 -1.35 -51.68 -29.14
CA ALA A 41 -2.59 -50.98 -28.74
C ALA A 41 -2.89 -51.06 -27.23
N SER A 42 -2.54 -52.19 -26.60
CA SER A 42 -2.75 -52.46 -25.18
C SER A 42 -1.56 -53.23 -24.59
N PRO A 43 -0.44 -52.56 -24.28
CA PRO A 43 0.69 -53.21 -23.61
C PRO A 43 0.24 -53.76 -22.25
N THR A 44 0.71 -54.96 -21.92
CA THR A 44 0.39 -55.57 -20.62
C THR A 44 1.21 -54.90 -19.52
N LEU A 45 0.68 -54.91 -18.28
CA LEU A 45 1.39 -54.38 -17.12
C LEU A 45 2.77 -55.03 -16.96
N ALA A 46 2.87 -56.34 -17.15
CA ALA A 46 4.14 -57.08 -17.07
C ALA A 46 5.17 -56.57 -18.10
N GLN A 47 4.74 -56.28 -19.33
CA GLN A 47 5.63 -55.75 -20.38
C GLN A 47 6.22 -54.38 -20.03
N LEU A 48 5.43 -53.51 -19.39
CA LEU A 48 5.88 -52.18 -18.96
C LEU A 48 6.72 -52.24 -17.67
N GLN A 49 6.41 -53.16 -16.76
CA GLN A 49 7.18 -53.36 -15.52
C GLN A 49 8.59 -53.93 -15.79
N GLU A 50 8.71 -54.83 -16.77
CA GLU A 50 10.00 -55.43 -17.16
C GLU A 50 10.86 -54.51 -18.03
N ALA A 51 10.35 -53.33 -18.43
CA ALA A 51 11.08 -52.38 -19.25
C ALA A 51 12.34 -51.86 -18.53
N THR A 52 13.47 -51.88 -19.25
CA THR A 52 14.76 -51.35 -18.76
C THR A 52 15.20 -50.08 -19.51
N ALA A 53 14.59 -49.80 -20.66
CA ALA A 53 14.78 -48.61 -21.49
C ALA A 53 13.52 -48.36 -22.34
N LEU A 54 13.41 -47.16 -22.93
CA LEU A 54 12.42 -46.85 -23.97
C LEU A 54 12.68 -47.71 -25.22
N ARG A 55 11.62 -48.04 -25.97
CA ARG A 55 11.76 -48.82 -27.22
C ARG A 55 12.44 -48.02 -28.33
N SER A 56 12.21 -46.71 -28.37
CA SER A 56 12.75 -45.80 -29.39
C SER A 56 12.97 -44.43 -28.77
N SER A 57 14.01 -44.32 -27.94
CA SER A 57 14.42 -43.05 -27.32
C SER A 57 14.84 -42.04 -28.41
N LYS A 58 14.26 -40.84 -28.36
CA LYS A 58 14.50 -39.75 -29.33
C LYS A 58 15.16 -38.52 -28.69
N GLY A 59 15.01 -38.35 -27.39
CA GLY A 59 15.63 -37.25 -26.65
C GLY A 59 15.74 -37.56 -25.16
N SER A 60 16.77 -37.02 -24.53
CA SER A 60 17.00 -37.09 -23.09
C SER A 60 17.10 -35.68 -22.54
N PHE A 61 16.39 -35.42 -21.46
CA PHE A 61 16.20 -34.08 -20.90
C PHE A 61 16.34 -34.12 -19.36
N PRO A 62 16.82 -33.04 -18.74
CA PRO A 62 16.78 -32.91 -17.28
C PRO A 62 15.34 -32.79 -16.78
N ILE A 63 15.10 -33.13 -15.52
CA ILE A 63 13.81 -32.86 -14.88
C ILE A 63 13.80 -31.40 -14.44
N SER A 64 12.73 -30.68 -14.78
CA SER A 64 12.64 -29.24 -14.50
C SER A 64 12.32 -28.96 -13.04
N ARG A 65 11.36 -29.69 -12.46
CA ARG A 65 10.88 -29.45 -11.08
C ARG A 65 10.32 -30.71 -10.42
N SER A 66 10.42 -30.79 -9.10
CA SER A 66 9.65 -31.71 -8.24
C SER A 66 8.86 -30.94 -7.19
N GLU A 67 7.60 -31.30 -7.00
CA GLU A 67 6.71 -30.73 -5.99
C GLU A 67 6.23 -31.84 -5.03
N TYR A 68 6.24 -31.54 -3.73
CA TYR A 68 5.63 -32.41 -2.73
C TYR A 68 4.10 -32.37 -2.86
N VAL A 69 3.45 -33.53 -2.97
CA VAL A 69 1.98 -33.63 -3.02
C VAL A 69 1.45 -34.27 -1.74
N ASN A 70 2.01 -35.42 -1.37
CA ASN A 70 1.70 -36.14 -0.14
C ASN A 70 2.86 -37.10 0.19
N PRO A 71 2.87 -37.79 1.35
CA PRO A 71 4.01 -38.61 1.76
C PRO A 71 4.44 -39.67 0.75
N ALA A 72 3.50 -40.17 -0.08
CA ALA A 72 3.74 -41.23 -1.05
C ALA A 72 3.83 -40.74 -2.50
N THR A 73 3.70 -39.43 -2.77
CA THR A 73 3.59 -38.89 -4.13
C THR A 73 4.33 -37.57 -4.29
N THR A 74 5.15 -37.49 -5.33
CA THR A 74 5.81 -36.26 -5.82
C THR A 74 5.30 -35.99 -7.23
N LYS A 75 4.99 -34.74 -7.55
CA LYS A 75 4.68 -34.32 -8.92
C LYS A 75 5.96 -33.84 -9.61
N LEU A 76 6.29 -34.40 -10.76
CA LEU A 76 7.40 -33.94 -11.59
C LEU A 76 6.90 -33.11 -12.76
N THR A 77 7.57 -31.99 -13.01
CA THR A 77 7.38 -31.19 -14.22
C THR A 77 8.52 -31.52 -15.19
N LEU A 78 8.16 -32.00 -16.38
CA LEU A 78 9.08 -32.42 -17.42
C LEU A 78 8.94 -31.47 -18.62
N VAL A 79 10.03 -30.83 -19.05
CA VAL A 79 10.03 -29.94 -20.21
C VAL A 79 10.99 -30.48 -21.26
N ALA A 80 10.45 -30.84 -22.43
CA ALA A 80 11.23 -31.29 -23.57
C ALA A 80 11.29 -30.17 -24.62
N SER A 81 12.49 -29.76 -25.01
CA SER A 81 12.71 -28.76 -26.07
C SER A 81 13.23 -29.41 -27.35
N ASN A 82 12.71 -29.00 -28.51
CA ASN A 82 13.18 -29.53 -29.79
C ASN A 82 14.50 -28.91 -30.26
N GLN A 83 15.09 -27.97 -29.51
CA GLN A 83 16.28 -27.19 -29.89
C GLN A 83 17.48 -28.05 -30.32
N SER A 84 17.63 -29.25 -29.77
CA SER A 84 18.68 -30.21 -30.13
C SER A 84 18.26 -31.24 -31.20
N ASN A 85 17.00 -31.24 -31.63
CA ASN A 85 16.44 -32.17 -32.62
C ASN A 85 16.25 -31.51 -33.99
N THR A 86 17.25 -31.68 -34.86
CA THR A 86 17.23 -31.16 -36.25
C THR A 86 16.75 -32.19 -37.29
N THR A 87 16.36 -33.40 -36.87
CA THR A 87 16.17 -34.54 -37.79
C THR A 87 14.75 -35.11 -37.71
N GLY A 88 13.81 -34.48 -38.44
CA GLY A 88 12.42 -34.96 -38.58
C GLY A 88 11.58 -34.86 -37.29
N GLY A 89 10.32 -34.42 -37.41
CA GLY A 89 9.39 -34.47 -36.28
C GLY A 89 8.92 -35.88 -35.98
N TYR A 90 8.47 -36.13 -34.76
CA TYR A 90 7.92 -37.43 -34.35
C TYR A 90 6.77 -37.26 -33.35
N TYR A 91 5.89 -38.25 -33.28
CA TYR A 91 4.89 -38.32 -32.23
C TYR A 91 5.49 -38.90 -30.95
N VAL A 92 5.31 -38.22 -29.82
CA VAL A 92 5.79 -38.69 -28.51
C VAL A 92 4.84 -39.76 -28.01
N THR A 93 5.24 -41.03 -28.10
CA THR A 93 4.40 -42.18 -27.71
C THR A 93 4.83 -42.81 -26.38
N GLU A 94 6.04 -42.51 -25.91
CA GLU A 94 6.56 -43.00 -24.64
C GLU A 94 7.38 -41.92 -23.92
N VAL A 95 7.23 -41.85 -22.60
CA VAL A 95 8.01 -41.00 -21.70
C VAL A 95 8.53 -41.87 -20.58
N GLY A 96 9.85 -41.92 -20.40
CA GLY A 96 10.48 -42.66 -19.33
C GLY A 96 11.19 -41.74 -18.34
N ILE A 97 10.99 -41.98 -17.06
CA ILE A 97 11.58 -41.21 -15.98
C ILE A 97 12.70 -42.03 -15.37
N PHE A 98 13.85 -41.42 -15.16
CA PHE A 98 15.06 -42.10 -14.73
C PHE A 98 15.47 -41.68 -13.33
N ALA A 99 15.91 -42.64 -12.54
CA ALA A 99 16.37 -42.43 -11.17
C ALA A 99 17.64 -43.24 -10.88
N LYS A 100 18.34 -42.86 -9.82
CA LYS A 100 19.48 -43.59 -9.28
C LYS A 100 19.35 -43.73 -7.76
N TRP A 101 20.11 -44.68 -7.23
CA TRP A 101 20.42 -44.84 -5.82
C TRP A 101 21.93 -44.78 -5.65
N THR A 102 22.44 -43.93 -4.74
CA THR A 102 23.83 -43.84 -4.24
C THR A 102 24.89 -44.27 -5.25
N ASP A 103 25.42 -43.30 -6.00
CA ASP A 103 26.49 -43.42 -7.01
C ASP A 103 26.35 -44.53 -8.09
N ASN A 104 25.20 -45.22 -8.16
CA ASN A 104 24.93 -46.18 -9.24
C ASN A 104 24.56 -45.47 -10.55
N THR A 105 24.70 -46.21 -11.65
CA THR A 105 24.21 -45.83 -12.98
C THR A 105 22.70 -45.65 -12.96
N SER A 106 22.24 -44.53 -13.54
CA SER A 106 20.82 -44.21 -13.70
C SER A 106 20.06 -45.30 -14.46
N PHE A 107 18.82 -45.58 -14.03
CA PHE A 107 17.95 -46.59 -14.62
C PHE A 107 16.51 -46.08 -14.77
N LEU A 108 15.76 -46.72 -15.68
CA LEU A 108 14.36 -46.41 -15.91
C LEU A 108 13.53 -46.74 -14.67
N TYR A 109 12.96 -45.72 -14.04
CA TYR A 109 12.16 -45.80 -12.82
C TYR A 109 10.68 -46.00 -13.13
N ALA A 110 10.13 -45.21 -14.06
CA ALA A 110 8.74 -45.27 -14.48
C ALA A 110 8.64 -45.04 -15.99
N ILE A 111 7.61 -45.62 -16.60
CA ILE A 111 7.29 -45.42 -18.01
C ILE A 111 5.81 -45.04 -18.18
N TYR A 112 5.58 -44.08 -19.07
CA TYR A 112 4.26 -43.62 -19.51
C TYR A 112 4.17 -43.87 -21.01
N VAL A 113 3.05 -44.43 -21.44
CA VAL A 113 2.77 -44.70 -22.86
C VAL A 113 1.46 -44.02 -23.24
N THR A 114 1.41 -43.44 -24.43
CA THR A 114 0.19 -42.77 -24.91
C THR A 114 -0.90 -43.77 -25.24
N GLU A 115 -2.16 -43.34 -25.13
CA GLU A 115 -3.27 -44.03 -25.77
C GLU A 115 -3.10 -44.01 -27.30
N GLN A 116 -3.71 -45.00 -27.95
CA GLN A 116 -3.62 -45.16 -29.40
C GLN A 116 -4.15 -43.89 -30.10
N ASP A 117 -3.40 -43.36 -31.06
CA ASP A 117 -3.71 -42.15 -31.83
C ASP A 117 -3.87 -40.85 -31.00
N LYS A 118 -3.43 -40.86 -29.73
CA LYS A 118 -3.48 -39.72 -28.80
C LYS A 118 -2.08 -39.20 -28.44
N ALA A 119 -1.10 -39.31 -29.33
CA ALA A 119 0.25 -38.80 -29.11
C ALA A 119 0.38 -37.34 -29.58
N ASP A 120 1.18 -36.54 -28.88
CA ASP A 120 1.49 -35.16 -29.30
C ASP A 120 2.58 -35.16 -30.36
N TRP A 121 2.42 -34.33 -31.39
CA TRP A 121 3.43 -34.11 -32.42
C TRP A 121 4.54 -33.22 -31.90
N PHE A 122 5.78 -33.70 -31.93
CA PHE A 122 6.98 -32.95 -31.58
C PHE A 122 7.77 -32.61 -32.85
N PRO A 123 7.72 -31.35 -33.34
CA PRO A 123 8.34 -30.97 -34.59
C PRO A 123 9.86 -30.90 -34.48
N ALA A 124 10.56 -31.10 -35.60
CA ALA A 124 11.98 -30.79 -35.69
C ALA A 124 12.23 -29.28 -35.57
N TYR A 125 13.38 -28.90 -35.00
CA TYR A 125 13.78 -27.51 -34.86
C TYR A 125 14.05 -26.89 -36.24
N ASN A 126 13.37 -25.78 -36.51
CA ASN A 126 13.43 -25.05 -37.78
C ASN A 126 14.55 -24.00 -37.84
N SER A 127 15.47 -23.99 -36.86
CA SER A 127 16.57 -23.01 -36.73
C SER A 127 16.13 -21.55 -36.53
N ILE A 128 14.85 -21.30 -36.22
CA ILE A 128 14.31 -19.95 -35.96
C ILE A 128 13.83 -19.86 -34.50
N THR A 129 12.85 -20.67 -34.11
CA THR A 129 12.28 -20.66 -32.76
C THR A 129 12.10 -22.09 -32.25
N PRO A 130 12.66 -22.45 -31.08
CA PRO A 130 12.45 -23.78 -30.51
C PRO A 130 11.01 -23.93 -30.01
N SER A 131 10.48 -25.14 -30.09
CA SER A 131 9.19 -25.55 -29.53
C SER A 131 9.43 -26.48 -28.35
N SER A 132 8.61 -26.35 -27.31
CA SER A 132 8.68 -27.19 -26.13
C SER A 132 7.35 -27.89 -25.85
N ILE A 133 7.43 -29.09 -25.27
CA ILE A 133 6.28 -29.79 -24.67
C ILE A 133 6.54 -29.93 -23.17
N THR A 134 5.51 -29.63 -22.38
CA THR A 134 5.55 -29.71 -20.91
C THR A 134 4.58 -30.77 -20.41
N TYR A 135 5.07 -31.68 -19.55
CA TYR A 135 4.26 -32.69 -18.87
C TYR A 135 4.31 -32.49 -17.36
N SER A 136 3.15 -32.61 -16.69
CA SER A 136 3.03 -32.70 -15.23
C SER A 136 2.63 -34.12 -14.85
N VAL A 137 3.54 -34.87 -14.23
CA VAL A 137 3.33 -36.30 -13.94
C VAL A 137 3.43 -36.57 -12.43
N PRO A 138 2.36 -37.06 -11.80
CA PRO A 138 2.43 -37.56 -10.44
C PRO A 138 3.18 -38.90 -10.43
N ILE A 139 4.12 -39.05 -9.50
CA ILE A 139 4.95 -40.23 -9.34
C ILE A 139 4.90 -40.70 -7.91
N THR A 140 4.68 -42.00 -7.73
CA THR A 140 4.73 -42.64 -6.43
C THR A 140 6.19 -42.77 -5.95
N VAL A 141 6.43 -42.40 -4.70
CA VAL A 141 7.74 -42.43 -4.03
C VAL A 141 7.59 -42.94 -2.60
N ALA A 142 8.70 -43.35 -1.98
CA ALA A 142 8.70 -43.87 -0.60
C ALA A 142 8.49 -42.78 0.46
N ASN A 143 9.15 -41.63 0.27
CA ASN A 143 8.99 -40.44 1.09
C ASN A 143 9.27 -39.18 0.23
N ALA A 144 8.19 -38.49 -0.13
CA ALA A 144 8.24 -37.35 -1.04
C ALA A 144 9.08 -36.15 -0.53
N THR A 145 9.35 -36.04 0.78
CA THR A 145 10.20 -34.97 1.34
C THR A 145 11.71 -35.23 1.18
N THR A 146 12.11 -36.46 0.84
CA THR A 146 13.52 -36.86 0.68
C THR A 146 13.94 -37.05 -0.78
N VAL A 147 13.04 -36.73 -1.71
CA VAL A 147 13.31 -36.80 -3.14
C VAL A 147 14.21 -35.64 -3.54
N SER A 148 15.27 -35.94 -4.29
CA SER A 148 16.14 -34.92 -4.88
C SER A 148 16.25 -35.09 -6.40
N ILE A 149 16.53 -34.00 -7.10
CA ILE A 149 16.78 -33.98 -8.55
C ILE A 149 18.25 -33.65 -8.77
N ASP A 150 18.91 -34.36 -9.67
CA ASP A 150 20.25 -34.04 -10.14
C ASP A 150 20.19 -32.87 -11.13
N THR A 151 20.44 -31.64 -10.67
CA THR A 151 20.32 -30.41 -11.47
C THR A 151 21.57 -30.18 -12.31
N SER A 152 21.68 -30.87 -13.45
CA SER A 152 22.58 -30.40 -14.52
C SER A 152 22.02 -29.11 -15.15
N ALA A 153 22.87 -28.09 -15.31
CA ALA A 153 22.55 -26.68 -15.56
C ALA A 153 21.88 -26.30 -16.90
N ALA A 154 20.97 -27.12 -17.42
CA ALA A 154 20.28 -26.91 -18.70
C ALA A 154 18.73 -26.91 -18.58
N GLY A 155 18.19 -26.77 -17.37
CA GLY A 155 16.78 -26.43 -17.21
C GLY A 155 16.54 -25.02 -17.75
N ILE A 156 15.67 -24.88 -18.76
CA ILE A 156 15.19 -23.56 -19.17
C ILE A 156 14.36 -23.03 -18.01
N ALA A 157 14.82 -21.95 -17.36
CA ALA A 157 14.04 -21.30 -16.33
C ALA A 157 12.71 -20.85 -16.95
N THR A 158 11.59 -21.23 -16.34
CA THR A 158 10.29 -20.72 -16.78
C THR A 158 10.22 -19.22 -16.50
N GLU A 159 9.35 -18.50 -17.21
CA GLU A 159 9.13 -17.07 -16.95
C GLU A 159 8.74 -16.82 -15.49
N ASP A 160 7.87 -17.66 -14.93
CA ASP A 160 7.49 -17.65 -13.51
C ASP A 160 8.70 -17.83 -12.57
N GLU A 161 9.68 -18.68 -12.92
CA GLU A 161 10.89 -18.88 -12.12
C GLU A 161 11.80 -17.66 -12.15
N VAL A 162 11.91 -16.98 -13.30
CA VAL A 162 12.67 -15.73 -13.41
C VAL A 162 12.00 -14.62 -12.60
N LEU A 163 10.67 -14.51 -12.66
CA LEU A 163 9.89 -13.53 -11.90
C LEU A 163 9.99 -13.79 -10.39
N GLN A 164 9.92 -15.05 -9.95
CA GLN A 164 10.08 -15.40 -8.54
C GLN A 164 11.51 -15.09 -8.04
N LEU A 165 12.54 -15.44 -8.80
CA LEU A 165 13.92 -15.10 -8.45
C LEU A 165 14.16 -13.60 -8.40
N GLN A 166 13.51 -12.83 -9.28
CA GLN A 166 13.55 -11.37 -9.23
C GLN A 166 12.87 -10.82 -7.96
N ALA A 167 11.73 -11.39 -7.55
CA ALA A 167 11.07 -11.05 -6.29
C ALA A 167 11.95 -11.36 -5.07
N ASP A 168 12.51 -12.58 -5.00
CA ASP A 168 13.41 -13.00 -3.92
C ASP A 168 14.63 -12.07 -3.81
N VAL A 169 15.23 -11.67 -4.94
CA VAL A 169 16.34 -10.72 -4.97
C VAL A 169 15.91 -9.32 -4.53
N ALA A 170 14.72 -8.86 -4.92
CA ALA A 170 14.18 -7.57 -4.49
C ALA A 170 13.90 -7.54 -2.98
N ASP A 171 13.49 -8.66 -2.39
CA ASP A 171 13.29 -8.78 -0.95
C ASP A 171 14.61 -8.80 -0.18
N ILE A 172 15.61 -9.54 -0.68
CA ILE A 172 16.97 -9.49 -0.15
C ILE A 172 17.53 -8.06 -0.21
N LYS A 173 17.33 -7.36 -1.33
CA LYS A 173 17.74 -5.94 -1.45
C LYS A 173 16.99 -5.04 -0.48
N GLY A 174 15.70 -5.22 -0.29
CA GLY A 174 14.92 -4.47 0.71
C GLY A 174 15.47 -4.68 2.14
N PHE A 175 15.80 -5.93 2.47
CA PHE A 175 16.31 -6.34 3.78
C PHE A 175 17.75 -5.90 4.04
N ILE A 176 18.63 -5.92 3.03
CA ILE A 176 20.01 -5.40 3.16
C ILE A 176 20.02 -3.87 3.10
N GLY A 177 19.15 -3.29 2.27
CA GLY A 177 19.08 -1.88 1.95
C GLY A 177 19.36 -1.63 0.48
N TYR A 178 18.53 -0.80 -0.17
CA TYR A 178 18.79 -0.38 -1.54
C TYR A 178 20.01 0.54 -1.61
N SER A 179 20.83 0.35 -2.65
CA SER A 179 21.95 1.25 -3.00
C SER A 179 21.62 2.19 -4.16
N SER A 180 20.43 2.06 -4.74
CA SER A 180 19.96 2.92 -5.83
C SER A 180 19.73 4.35 -5.36
N ASN A 181 20.03 5.32 -6.21
CA ASN A 181 19.82 6.74 -5.95
C ASN A 181 18.40 7.23 -6.29
N HIS A 182 17.60 6.46 -7.05
CA HIS A 182 16.20 6.79 -7.34
C HIS A 182 15.21 6.28 -6.28
N ILE A 183 15.67 5.45 -5.32
CA ILE A 183 14.88 4.97 -4.18
C ILE A 183 15.25 5.80 -2.97
N PHE A 184 14.27 6.33 -2.25
CA PHE A 184 14.46 7.09 -1.01
C PHE A 184 13.85 6.32 0.14
N GLY A 185 14.53 6.23 1.28
CA GLY A 185 13.98 5.46 2.39
C GLY A 185 14.43 5.88 3.77
N LEU A 186 13.75 5.31 4.76
CA LEU A 186 13.96 5.51 6.17
C LEU A 186 13.85 4.19 6.92
N GLU A 187 14.89 3.83 7.66
CA GLU A 187 14.82 2.81 8.71
C GLU A 187 14.27 3.45 9.99
N VAL A 188 13.21 2.86 10.53
CA VAL A 188 12.62 3.21 11.81
C VAL A 188 12.84 2.07 12.79
N ASP A 189 13.66 2.31 13.80
CA ASP A 189 13.90 1.40 14.91
C ASP A 189 13.14 1.92 16.14
N PHE A 190 11.92 1.40 16.35
CA PHE A 190 11.04 1.83 17.44
C PHE A 190 11.61 1.46 18.81
N VAL A 191 12.33 0.34 18.90
CA VAL A 191 12.94 -0.16 20.14
C VAL A 191 14.04 0.79 20.61
N ASN A 192 14.96 1.14 19.72
CA ASN A 192 16.10 2.01 20.01
C ASN A 192 15.79 3.49 19.79
N LYS A 193 14.61 3.84 19.26
CA LYS A 193 14.16 5.21 18.96
C LYS A 193 15.11 5.90 17.99
N ARG A 194 15.53 5.17 16.96
CA ARG A 194 16.51 5.62 15.97
C ARG A 194 15.91 5.65 14.58
N PHE A 195 16.30 6.68 13.85
CA PHE A 195 15.86 6.97 12.49
C PHE A 195 17.10 7.09 11.61
N THR A 196 17.17 6.30 10.54
CA THR A 196 18.33 6.30 9.64
C THR A 196 17.86 6.41 8.20
N ARG A 197 18.18 7.51 7.52
CA ARG A 197 17.91 7.64 6.09
C ARG A 197 18.72 6.60 5.30
N LEU A 198 18.09 6.00 4.30
CA LEU A 198 18.63 4.93 3.45
C LEU A 198 18.60 5.32 1.98
N ALA A 199 19.33 4.57 1.15
CA ALA A 199 19.35 4.71 -0.31
C ALA A 199 19.63 6.16 -0.75
N GLY A 200 18.88 6.70 -1.72
CA GLY A 200 18.98 8.08 -2.20
C GLY A 200 18.77 9.15 -1.12
N ALA A 201 18.11 8.81 0.00
CA ALA A 201 17.93 9.71 1.14
C ALA A 201 19.18 9.78 2.05
N PHE A 202 20.13 8.84 1.93
CA PHE A 202 21.31 8.82 2.79
C PHE A 202 22.14 10.11 2.64
N GLY A 203 22.45 10.74 3.77
CA GLY A 203 23.21 12.00 3.81
C GLY A 203 22.46 13.24 3.31
N LYS A 204 21.19 13.11 2.91
CA LYS A 204 20.33 14.22 2.50
C LYS A 204 19.81 15.01 3.69
N THR A 205 19.56 16.29 3.46
CA THR A 205 18.84 17.19 4.35
C THR A 205 17.40 17.39 3.86
N PRO A 206 16.41 17.68 4.73
CA PRO A 206 15.04 17.95 4.30
C PRO A 206 14.96 19.20 3.40
N GLY A 207 13.95 19.30 2.54
CA GLY A 207 13.76 20.43 1.64
C GLY A 207 14.55 20.27 0.33
N ALA A 208 15.47 21.21 0.04
CA ALA A 208 16.10 21.37 -1.27
C ALA A 208 16.74 20.08 -1.84
N ASP A 209 17.27 19.24 -0.96
CA ASP A 209 17.92 17.98 -1.29
C ASP A 209 16.95 16.90 -1.83
N PHE A 210 15.64 17.08 -1.61
CA PHE A 210 14.54 16.24 -2.09
C PHE A 210 13.77 16.87 -3.27
N ASP A 211 14.03 18.14 -3.62
CA ASP A 211 13.30 18.84 -4.68
C ASP A 211 13.53 18.23 -6.08
N GLY A 212 14.60 17.46 -6.26
CA GLY A 212 14.87 16.72 -7.50
C GLY A 212 14.11 15.40 -7.66
N VAL A 213 13.35 14.98 -6.64
CA VAL A 213 12.58 13.74 -6.64
C VAL A 213 11.11 14.09 -6.84
N HIS A 214 10.45 13.51 -7.83
CA HIS A 214 9.15 13.99 -8.32
C HIS A 214 8.06 13.90 -7.25
N CYS A 215 8.00 12.82 -6.47
CA CYS A 215 7.00 12.68 -5.41
C CYS A 215 7.14 13.70 -4.26
N PHE A 216 8.32 14.33 -4.11
CA PHE A 216 8.59 15.41 -3.15
C PHE A 216 8.56 16.78 -3.82
N GLY A 217 9.50 17.06 -4.73
CA GLY A 217 9.64 18.35 -5.42
C GLY A 217 8.59 18.64 -6.49
N GLY A 218 7.86 17.63 -6.93
CA GLY A 218 6.67 17.80 -7.76
C GLY A 218 5.44 18.25 -6.97
N ARG A 219 5.47 18.21 -5.63
CA ARG A 219 4.37 18.77 -4.82
C ARG A 219 4.30 20.28 -4.96
N ARG A 220 3.17 20.80 -5.47
CA ARG A 220 3.00 22.23 -5.76
C ARG A 220 1.59 22.71 -5.50
N ARG A 221 1.47 23.90 -4.93
CA ARG A 221 0.20 24.60 -4.83
C ARG A 221 -0.34 24.94 -6.21
N CYS A 222 -1.63 24.74 -6.40
CA CYS A 222 -2.34 24.99 -7.64
C CYS A 222 -3.79 25.42 -7.38
N ASN A 223 -4.38 26.08 -8.36
CA ASN A 223 -5.80 26.37 -8.41
C ASN A 223 -6.54 25.33 -9.24
N VAL A 224 -7.46 24.62 -8.60
CA VAL A 224 -8.30 23.59 -9.23
C VAL A 224 -9.74 24.11 -9.30
N THR A 225 -10.31 24.15 -10.50
CA THR A 225 -11.72 24.49 -10.71
C THR A 225 -12.63 23.39 -10.20
N ASP A 226 -13.90 23.68 -9.91
CA ASP A 226 -14.88 22.66 -9.48
C ASP A 226 -15.03 21.49 -10.49
N GLY A 227 -14.73 21.73 -11.78
CA GLY A 227 -14.67 20.69 -12.81
C GLY A 227 -13.38 19.86 -12.84
N GLY A 228 -12.45 20.06 -11.90
CA GLY A 228 -11.21 19.29 -11.80
C GLY A 228 -10.06 19.75 -12.68
N VAL A 229 -10.18 20.92 -13.32
CA VAL A 229 -9.11 21.46 -14.19
C VAL A 229 -8.18 22.36 -13.39
N VAL A 230 -6.88 22.07 -13.47
CA VAL A 230 -5.82 22.95 -12.94
C VAL A 230 -5.65 24.15 -13.87
N VAL A 231 -5.83 25.36 -13.32
CA VAL A 231 -5.81 26.60 -14.11
C VAL A 231 -4.62 27.51 -13.81
N ALA A 232 -3.95 27.33 -12.68
CA ALA A 232 -2.74 28.06 -12.31
C ALA A 232 -1.95 27.31 -11.25
N TYR A 233 -0.62 27.44 -11.26
CA TYR A 233 0.27 26.99 -10.19
C TYR A 233 0.83 28.17 -9.41
N TYR A 234 1.24 27.94 -8.17
CA TYR A 234 1.89 28.97 -7.36
C TYR A 234 3.08 29.58 -8.09
N GLY A 235 3.06 30.90 -8.26
CA GLY A 235 4.03 31.67 -9.03
C GLY A 235 3.53 32.14 -10.39
N ASP A 236 2.44 31.56 -10.91
CA ASP A 236 1.76 32.05 -12.11
C ASP A 236 0.96 33.32 -11.82
N ASP A 237 0.84 34.21 -12.81
CA ASP A 237 0.10 35.48 -12.69
C ASP A 237 -1.38 35.27 -12.33
N ALA A 238 -1.97 34.15 -12.74
CA ALA A 238 -3.38 33.82 -12.49
C ALA A 238 -3.61 33.05 -11.17
N TYR A 239 -2.54 32.68 -10.45
CA TYR A 239 -2.68 31.99 -9.18
C TYR A 239 -3.29 32.92 -8.12
N THR A 240 -4.27 32.41 -7.39
CA THR A 240 -5.03 33.13 -6.37
C THR A 240 -5.29 32.23 -5.17
N GLU A 241 -5.44 32.84 -3.99
CA GLU A 241 -5.84 32.13 -2.78
C GLU A 241 -7.21 32.59 -2.25
N THR A 242 -7.91 33.44 -3.00
CA THR A 242 -9.20 34.04 -2.61
C THR A 242 -10.42 33.17 -2.93
N GLY A 243 -10.20 32.07 -3.66
CA GLY A 243 -11.26 31.14 -4.07
C GLY A 243 -11.92 31.44 -5.41
N ALA A 244 -11.46 32.48 -6.12
CA ALA A 244 -11.88 32.79 -7.48
C ALA A 244 -10.75 33.46 -8.26
N LEU A 245 -10.67 33.19 -9.56
CA LEU A 245 -9.67 33.79 -10.46
C LEU A 245 -9.80 35.32 -10.46
N GLU A 246 -8.69 36.01 -10.21
CA GLU A 246 -8.59 37.47 -10.33
C GLU A 246 -8.05 37.89 -11.71
N VAL A 247 -7.44 36.94 -12.43
CA VAL A 247 -6.91 37.09 -13.78
C VAL A 247 -7.46 35.94 -14.62
N ALA A 248 -7.96 36.24 -15.81
CA ALA A 248 -8.43 35.22 -16.74
C ALA A 248 -7.25 34.39 -17.28
N VAL A 249 -7.47 33.10 -17.51
CA VAL A 249 -6.44 32.16 -17.99
C VAL A 249 -7.03 31.21 -19.03
N THR A 250 -6.23 30.87 -20.04
CA THR A 250 -6.62 29.88 -21.06
C THR A 250 -5.84 28.58 -20.83
N VAL A 251 -6.55 27.47 -20.64
CA VAL A 251 -5.96 26.13 -20.54
C VAL A 251 -6.42 25.32 -21.76
N GLY A 252 -5.46 24.94 -22.61
CA GLY A 252 -5.78 24.33 -23.90
C GLY A 252 -6.58 25.28 -24.79
N GLU A 253 -7.81 24.89 -25.13
CA GLU A 253 -8.74 25.69 -25.95
C GLU A 253 -9.84 26.40 -25.12
N VAL A 254 -9.84 26.23 -23.78
CA VAL A 254 -10.87 26.78 -22.89
C VAL A 254 -10.34 27.99 -22.13
N GLU A 255 -11.05 29.11 -22.24
CA GLU A 255 -10.80 30.31 -21.45
C GLU A 255 -11.63 30.27 -20.15
N TYR A 256 -10.94 30.47 -19.03
CA TYR A 256 -11.51 30.63 -17.70
C TYR A 256 -11.46 32.11 -17.33
N ALA A 257 -12.63 32.73 -17.20
CA ALA A 257 -12.77 34.16 -16.94
C ALA A 257 -12.47 34.52 -15.48
N ILE A 258 -12.25 35.82 -15.24
CA ILE A 258 -12.22 36.39 -13.88
C ILE A 258 -13.52 36.03 -13.15
N GLY A 259 -13.41 35.61 -11.90
CA GLY A 259 -14.51 35.14 -11.08
C GLY A 259 -14.78 33.63 -11.18
N THR A 260 -14.06 32.89 -12.03
CA THR A 260 -14.14 31.41 -12.04
C THR A 260 -13.76 30.87 -10.66
N ALA A 261 -14.64 30.08 -10.06
CA ALA A 261 -14.40 29.44 -8.77
C ALA A 261 -13.22 28.46 -8.85
N VAL A 262 -12.30 28.56 -7.89
CA VAL A 262 -11.12 27.70 -7.78
C VAL A 262 -10.82 27.39 -6.33
N GLN A 263 -10.30 26.21 -6.05
CA GLN A 263 -9.81 25.83 -4.74
C GLN A 263 -8.28 25.84 -4.73
N VAL A 264 -7.69 26.22 -3.59
CA VAL A 264 -6.25 26.17 -3.38
C VAL A 264 -5.87 24.78 -2.93
N MET A 265 -5.26 24.02 -3.83
CA MET A 265 -4.88 22.63 -3.61
C MET A 265 -3.37 22.48 -3.71
N VAL A 266 -2.86 21.31 -3.34
CA VAL A 266 -1.48 20.85 -3.50
C VAL A 266 -1.55 19.62 -4.39
N GLU A 267 -1.03 19.75 -5.61
CA GLU A 267 -0.83 18.62 -6.50
C GLU A 267 0.19 17.66 -5.87
N GLN A 268 -0.16 16.39 -5.79
CA GLN A 268 0.71 15.32 -5.31
C GLN A 268 0.90 14.31 -6.45
N PRO A 269 2.13 14.18 -6.97
CA PRO A 269 2.45 13.13 -7.93
C PRO A 269 2.36 11.73 -7.35
N LYS A 270 1.93 10.77 -8.18
CA LYS A 270 1.99 9.34 -7.88
C LYS A 270 3.41 8.91 -7.51
N PHE A 271 3.48 8.00 -6.55
CA PHE A 271 4.71 7.33 -6.17
C PHE A 271 4.44 5.89 -5.79
N TYR A 272 5.50 5.10 -5.83
CA TYR A 272 5.52 3.70 -5.44
C TYR A 272 6.18 3.59 -4.07
N TYR A 273 5.76 2.65 -3.26
CA TYR A 273 6.29 2.43 -1.92
C TYR A 273 6.58 0.95 -1.65
N LYS A 274 7.51 0.70 -0.73
CA LYS A 274 7.79 -0.64 -0.19
C LYS A 274 8.06 -0.52 1.30
N VAL A 275 7.41 -1.34 2.10
CA VAL A 275 7.70 -1.48 3.53
C VAL A 275 8.34 -2.84 3.76
N VAL A 276 9.46 -2.86 4.49
CA VAL A 276 10.19 -4.08 4.80
C VAL A 276 10.21 -4.26 6.32
N PRO A 277 9.52 -5.27 6.87
CA PRO A 277 9.61 -5.59 8.28
C PRO A 277 10.95 -6.25 8.58
N LEU A 278 11.72 -5.64 9.48
CA LEU A 278 12.98 -6.21 9.99
C LEU A 278 12.79 -6.91 11.34
N ASP A 279 11.87 -6.41 12.15
CA ASP A 279 11.51 -6.98 13.44
C ASP A 279 10.05 -6.64 13.75
N LEU A 280 9.27 -7.68 14.05
CA LEU A 280 7.85 -7.61 14.40
C LEU A 280 7.64 -8.39 15.70
N GLU A 281 6.80 -7.85 16.56
CA GLU A 281 6.34 -8.54 17.76
C GLU A 281 4.86 -8.87 17.58
N GLU A 282 4.53 -10.16 17.58
CA GLU A 282 3.15 -10.65 17.55
C GLU A 282 2.38 -10.13 18.77
N ILE A 283 1.17 -9.60 18.58
CA ILE A 283 0.39 -9.04 19.69
C ILE A 283 -0.25 -10.18 20.50
N ASN A 284 -0.77 -11.21 19.84
CA ASN A 284 -1.41 -12.38 20.48
C ASN A 284 -1.15 -13.66 19.69
N GLU A 285 -1.16 -14.84 20.32
CA GLU A 285 -0.96 -16.12 19.61
C GLU A 285 -2.18 -16.50 18.74
N GLY A 286 -1.97 -16.78 17.44
CA GLY A 286 -2.96 -17.44 16.56
C GLY A 286 -3.31 -16.69 15.26
N ASP A 287 -4.31 -17.19 14.52
CA ASP A 287 -4.79 -16.52 13.30
C ASP A 287 -5.41 -15.15 13.64
N GLY A 288 -4.92 -14.08 13.00
CA GLY A 288 -5.36 -12.70 13.29
C GLY A 288 -4.60 -12.02 14.44
N ALA A 289 -3.43 -12.54 14.80
CA ALA A 289 -2.59 -12.06 15.90
C ALA A 289 -2.31 -10.54 15.96
N GLY A 290 -2.29 -9.85 14.81
CA GLY A 290 -1.74 -8.50 14.69
C GLY A 290 -0.25 -8.44 15.02
N TYR A 291 0.41 -7.36 14.61
CA TYR A 291 1.83 -7.16 14.90
C TYR A 291 2.12 -5.75 15.37
N HIS A 292 2.95 -5.62 16.40
CA HIS A 292 3.65 -4.38 16.68
C HIS A 292 4.91 -4.29 15.81
N ALA A 293 5.07 -3.17 15.10
CA ALA A 293 6.33 -2.84 14.46
C ALA A 293 7.42 -2.57 15.51
N ARG A 294 8.52 -3.31 15.45
CA ARG A 294 9.72 -3.05 16.26
C ARG A 294 10.81 -2.40 15.44
N LYS A 295 10.94 -2.85 14.19
CA LYS A 295 11.86 -2.25 13.23
C LYS A 295 11.35 -2.43 11.81
N LEU A 296 11.18 -1.33 11.09
CA LEU A 296 10.71 -1.31 9.70
C LEU A 296 11.64 -0.45 8.84
N ARG A 297 11.62 -0.71 7.53
CA ARG A 297 12.16 0.21 6.53
C ARG A 297 11.06 0.62 5.58
N TYR A 298 10.93 1.92 5.39
CA TYR A 298 10.01 2.53 4.44
C TYR A 298 10.80 3.04 3.25
N TYR A 299 10.34 2.75 2.05
CA TYR A 299 10.94 3.22 0.80
C TYR A 299 9.88 3.82 -0.11
N VAL A 300 10.28 4.82 -0.88
CA VAL A 300 9.50 5.41 -1.98
C VAL A 300 10.37 5.62 -3.23
N CYS A 301 9.74 5.61 -4.39
CA CYS A 301 10.35 5.98 -5.67
C CYS A 301 9.28 6.52 -6.65
N ASP A 302 9.74 7.27 -7.65
CA ASP A 302 8.85 7.89 -8.65
C ASP A 302 8.43 6.89 -9.75
N GLU A 303 9.26 5.89 -10.01
CA GLU A 303 9.08 4.92 -11.10
C GLU A 303 8.71 3.53 -10.55
N PRO A 304 8.00 2.69 -11.34
CA PRO A 304 7.70 1.31 -10.96
C PRO A 304 8.98 0.52 -10.72
N GLU A 305 9.10 -0.09 -9.54
CA GLU A 305 10.25 -0.89 -9.14
C GLU A 305 9.80 -2.26 -8.62
N THR A 306 10.60 -3.30 -8.86
CA THR A 306 10.26 -4.67 -8.46
C THR A 306 10.06 -4.76 -6.94
N GLY A 307 8.89 -5.26 -6.54
CA GLY A 307 8.51 -5.40 -5.13
C GLY A 307 8.01 -4.11 -4.47
N PHE A 308 7.86 -3.01 -5.22
CA PHE A 308 7.14 -1.82 -4.77
C PHE A 308 5.68 -1.88 -5.23
N LYS A 309 4.80 -1.27 -4.45
CA LYS A 309 3.35 -1.15 -4.69
C LYS A 309 3.01 0.32 -5.00
N ILE A 310 1.95 0.58 -5.75
CA ILE A 310 1.42 1.95 -5.87
C ILE A 310 0.83 2.35 -4.53
N HIS A 311 1.11 3.58 -4.06
CA HIS A 311 0.51 4.04 -2.82
C HIS A 311 -1.03 4.15 -2.96
N PRO A 312 -1.84 3.64 -2.01
CA PRO A 312 -3.30 3.56 -2.17
C PRO A 312 -4.01 4.91 -2.36
N ALA A 313 -3.37 6.02 -2.02
CA ALA A 313 -3.90 7.36 -2.33
C ALA A 313 -4.14 7.58 -3.84
N PHE A 314 -3.44 6.84 -4.70
CA PHE A 314 -3.54 6.95 -6.16
C PHE A 314 -4.41 5.88 -6.80
N VAL A 315 -4.98 4.96 -6.01
CA VAL A 315 -5.86 3.91 -6.52
C VAL A 315 -7.25 4.14 -5.96
N ARG A 316 -8.26 4.14 -6.83
CA ARG A 316 -9.65 4.30 -6.44
C ARG A 316 -10.53 3.40 -7.28
N ASP A 317 -11.21 2.46 -6.65
CA ASP A 317 -12.08 1.48 -7.32
C ASP A 317 -11.34 0.78 -8.48
N GLY A 318 -10.10 0.38 -8.23
CA GLY A 318 -9.22 -0.23 -9.22
C GLY A 318 -8.66 0.70 -10.31
N VAL A 319 -9.00 1.99 -10.30
CA VAL A 319 -8.48 2.99 -11.24
C VAL A 319 -7.27 3.71 -10.65
N GLU A 320 -6.15 3.66 -11.36
CA GLU A 320 -4.94 4.40 -11.01
C GLU A 320 -5.02 5.87 -11.45
N ASN A 321 -4.52 6.76 -10.61
CA ASN A 321 -4.38 8.19 -10.86
C ASN A 321 -2.90 8.56 -10.86
N ASP A 322 -2.45 9.33 -11.85
CA ASP A 322 -1.06 9.82 -11.87
C ASP A 322 -0.81 10.96 -10.87
N LEU A 323 -1.89 11.64 -10.45
CA LEU A 323 -1.88 12.80 -9.57
C LEU A 323 -3.14 12.80 -8.69
N ILE A 324 -3.03 13.33 -7.49
CA ILE A 324 -4.17 13.71 -6.64
C ILE A 324 -3.95 15.13 -6.13
N TYR A 325 -5.01 15.77 -5.62
CA TYR A 325 -4.92 17.14 -5.14
C TYR A 325 -5.42 17.22 -3.71
N LEU A 326 -4.50 17.49 -2.79
CA LEU A 326 -4.77 17.64 -1.35
C LEU A 326 -5.07 19.11 -1.05
N SER A 327 -6.01 19.45 -0.19
CA SER A 327 -6.26 20.85 0.13
C SER A 327 -5.02 21.54 0.70
N ALA A 328 -4.70 22.74 0.22
CA ALA A 328 -3.59 23.52 0.80
C ALA A 328 -3.95 23.98 2.22
N TYR A 329 -5.23 24.25 2.47
CA TYR A 329 -5.74 24.75 3.74
C TYR A 329 -6.79 23.81 4.34
N GLU A 330 -7.02 23.91 5.65
CA GLU A 330 -8.18 23.27 6.30
C GLU A 330 -9.50 23.72 5.66
N GLY A 331 -10.51 22.84 5.72
CA GLY A 331 -11.78 23.05 5.05
C GLY A 331 -12.57 24.22 5.64
N SER A 332 -12.89 25.20 4.81
CA SER A 332 -13.87 26.25 5.08
C SER A 332 -15.15 26.02 4.28
N THR A 333 -16.18 26.84 4.46
CA THR A 333 -17.45 26.71 3.71
C THR A 333 -17.56 27.80 2.64
N TYR A 334 -18.03 27.43 1.45
CA TYR A 334 -18.65 28.34 0.51
C TYR A 334 -20.16 28.24 0.65
N ASP A 335 -20.80 29.33 1.09
CA ASP A 335 -22.26 29.45 1.20
C ASP A 335 -22.82 29.69 -0.20
N VAL A 336 -23.56 28.71 -0.70
CA VAL A 336 -24.11 28.75 -2.06
C VAL A 336 -25.23 29.79 -2.16
N SER A 337 -26.02 29.93 -1.09
CA SER A 337 -27.17 30.82 -1.06
C SER A 337 -26.77 32.30 -1.03
N GLU A 338 -25.67 32.61 -0.34
CA GLU A 338 -25.10 33.96 -0.27
C GLU A 338 -24.04 34.21 -1.35
N SER A 339 -23.62 33.17 -2.08
CA SER A 339 -22.54 33.22 -3.08
C SER A 339 -21.23 33.79 -2.52
N ALA A 340 -20.87 33.35 -1.31
CA ALA A 340 -19.75 33.89 -0.57
C ALA A 340 -19.04 32.82 0.28
N TYR A 341 -17.74 32.98 0.49
CA TYR A 341 -17.01 32.17 1.45
C TYR A 341 -17.31 32.62 2.88
N VAL A 342 -17.52 31.64 3.77
CA VAL A 342 -17.68 31.86 5.20
C VAL A 342 -16.31 32.08 5.83
N THR A 343 -16.03 33.30 6.28
CA THR A 343 -14.72 33.69 6.83
C THR A 343 -14.71 33.82 8.36
N ASP A 344 -15.83 33.61 9.02
CA ASP A 344 -15.99 33.68 10.48
C ASP A 344 -16.94 32.58 11.00
N ASP A 345 -17.19 32.55 12.31
CA ASP A 345 -18.06 31.55 12.95
C ASP A 345 -19.56 31.90 12.86
N GLY A 346 -19.95 32.96 12.15
CA GLY A 346 -21.32 33.49 12.09
C GLY A 346 -22.24 32.84 11.05
N GLY A 347 -21.68 32.09 10.09
CA GLY A 347 -22.45 31.46 9.00
C GLY A 347 -23.20 30.20 9.42
N SER A 348 -24.44 30.04 8.94
CA SER A 348 -25.17 28.77 9.03
C SER A 348 -24.81 27.93 7.81
N VAL A 349 -24.28 26.72 8.02
CA VAL A 349 -23.88 25.84 6.91
C VAL A 349 -25.00 24.88 6.54
N ASP A 350 -25.37 24.81 5.25
CA ASP A 350 -26.33 23.85 4.71
C ASP A 350 -25.64 22.56 4.24
N PHE A 351 -25.90 21.46 4.95
CA PHE A 351 -25.34 20.14 4.65
C PHE A 351 -26.27 19.29 3.75
N THR A 352 -27.16 19.92 2.98
CA THR A 352 -28.04 19.22 2.05
C THR A 352 -27.24 18.71 0.85
N ALA A 353 -27.38 17.42 0.53
CA ALA A 353 -26.68 16.81 -0.60
C ALA A 353 -27.12 17.42 -1.95
N SER A 354 -26.14 17.64 -2.82
CA SER A 354 -26.23 18.21 -4.18
C SER A 354 -26.70 19.67 -4.29
N THR A 355 -27.32 20.25 -3.27
CA THR A 355 -27.87 21.63 -3.33
C THR A 355 -27.43 22.55 -2.20
N GLY A 356 -26.84 21.99 -1.14
CA GLY A 356 -26.34 22.76 -0.01
C GLY A 356 -24.99 23.40 -0.29
N ASP A 357 -24.33 23.80 0.78
CA ASP A 357 -23.04 24.47 0.74
C ASP A 357 -21.90 23.53 0.34
N MET A 358 -20.75 24.10 0.01
CA MET A 358 -19.59 23.36 -0.47
C MET A 358 -18.39 23.53 0.46
N LEU A 359 -17.64 22.44 0.68
CA LEU A 359 -16.37 22.47 1.40
C LEU A 359 -15.30 23.11 0.50
N ALA A 360 -14.53 24.05 1.04
CA ALA A 360 -13.59 24.89 0.31
C ALA A 360 -12.19 24.85 0.92
N SER A 361 -11.20 25.23 0.14
CA SER A 361 -9.82 25.47 0.59
C SER A 361 -9.33 26.80 0.03
N ILE A 362 -9.29 27.82 0.88
CA ILE A 362 -8.86 29.18 0.55
C ILE A 362 -8.08 29.79 1.71
N ALA A 363 -7.32 30.86 1.45
CA ALA A 363 -6.64 31.63 2.49
C ALA A 363 -7.60 32.61 3.19
N GLY A 364 -7.31 32.96 4.45
CA GLY A 364 -8.04 33.96 5.21
C GLY A 364 -9.42 33.52 5.72
N ALA A 365 -9.75 32.24 5.60
CA ALA A 365 -11.04 31.71 6.04
C ALA A 365 -10.94 31.05 7.42
N LYS A 366 -12.07 31.02 8.13
CA LYS A 366 -12.22 30.28 9.37
C LYS A 366 -12.54 28.82 9.03
N PRO A 367 -11.81 27.83 9.59
CA PRO A 367 -12.16 26.43 9.35
C PRO A 367 -13.57 26.11 9.84
N THR A 368 -14.35 25.43 9.02
CA THR A 368 -15.71 25.00 9.33
C THR A 368 -15.68 24.02 10.50
N SER A 369 -16.57 24.22 11.47
CA SER A 369 -16.64 23.38 12.67
C SER A 369 -18.07 23.10 13.14
N GLY A 370 -18.21 22.17 14.08
CA GLY A 370 -19.48 21.82 14.72
C GLY A 370 -19.92 22.73 15.86
N LEU A 371 -19.42 23.98 15.96
CA LEU A 371 -19.83 24.93 17.01
C LEU A 371 -21.33 25.23 16.95
N THR A 372 -21.79 25.75 15.82
CA THR A 372 -23.20 26.09 15.52
C THR A 372 -23.82 25.13 14.50
N ASN A 373 -23.00 24.35 13.80
CA ASN A 373 -23.39 23.53 12.67
C ASN A 373 -23.75 22.11 13.08
N ALA A 374 -25.05 21.82 13.18
CA ALA A 374 -25.53 20.50 13.57
C ALA A 374 -25.18 19.38 12.56
N GLY A 375 -24.94 19.75 11.29
CA GLY A 375 -24.56 18.81 10.24
C GLY A 375 -23.05 18.56 10.14
N ALA A 376 -22.19 19.20 10.93
CA ALA A 376 -20.72 19.06 10.84
C ALA A 376 -20.18 17.74 11.44
N THR A 377 -20.78 16.61 11.05
CA THR A 377 -20.33 15.25 11.33
C THR A 377 -19.38 14.77 10.22
N ARG A 378 -18.77 13.59 10.35
CA ARG A 378 -17.91 13.06 9.28
C ARG A 378 -18.66 12.94 7.95
N ALA A 379 -19.86 12.35 7.97
CA ALA A 379 -20.75 12.29 6.80
C ALA A 379 -21.14 13.69 6.28
N GLY A 380 -21.33 14.68 7.15
CA GLY A 380 -21.63 16.04 6.70
C GLY A 380 -20.49 16.70 5.94
N PHE A 381 -19.25 16.54 6.40
CA PHE A 381 -18.09 17.03 5.63
C PHE A 381 -17.93 16.29 4.30
N ARG A 382 -18.26 14.99 4.25
CA ARG A 382 -18.35 14.24 2.99
C ARG A 382 -19.36 14.89 2.04
N THR A 383 -20.57 15.18 2.52
CA THR A 383 -21.60 15.88 1.74
C THR A 383 -21.12 17.23 1.22
N LEU A 384 -20.51 18.07 2.08
CA LEU A 384 -20.00 19.37 1.65
C LEU A 384 -18.93 19.25 0.57
N ALA A 385 -18.06 18.25 0.63
CA ALA A 385 -17.07 18.01 -0.39
C ALA A 385 -17.72 17.55 -1.72
N GLU A 386 -18.60 16.56 -1.65
CA GLU A 386 -19.31 16.01 -2.82
C GLU A 386 -20.21 17.04 -3.52
N ASN A 387 -20.75 18.02 -2.78
CA ASN A 387 -21.53 19.13 -3.33
C ASN A 387 -20.73 19.98 -4.34
N ARG A 388 -19.40 19.94 -4.29
CA ARG A 388 -18.54 20.64 -5.25
C ARG A 388 -18.50 19.94 -6.62
N GLY A 389 -18.82 18.66 -6.67
CA GLY A 389 -18.95 17.89 -7.90
C GLY A 389 -18.14 16.59 -7.89
N THR A 390 -18.17 15.90 -9.03
CA THR A 390 -17.58 14.58 -9.17
C THR A 390 -16.05 14.62 -8.98
N GLY A 391 -15.53 13.73 -8.15
CA GLY A 391 -14.11 13.65 -7.79
C GLY A 391 -13.70 14.44 -6.55
N TRP A 392 -14.58 15.29 -6.01
CA TRP A 392 -14.36 16.01 -4.76
C TRP A 392 -14.81 15.20 -3.56
N GLU A 393 -13.94 15.09 -2.57
CA GLU A 393 -14.18 14.29 -1.36
C GLU A 393 -13.56 14.91 -0.11
N GLN A 394 -14.00 14.39 1.03
CA GLN A 394 -13.33 14.61 2.31
C GLN A 394 -12.01 13.82 2.34
N GLN A 395 -10.99 14.39 2.98
CA GLN A 395 -9.74 13.68 3.25
C GLN A 395 -9.98 12.34 3.94
N TYR A 396 -9.32 11.30 3.42
CA TYR A 396 -9.43 9.92 3.91
C TYR A 396 -8.06 9.31 4.19
N ALA A 397 -8.05 8.16 4.88
CA ALA A 397 -6.84 7.55 5.43
C ALA A 397 -5.68 7.41 4.42
N ALA A 398 -5.96 7.04 3.17
CA ALA A 398 -4.92 6.89 2.14
C ALA A 398 -4.29 8.24 1.76
N THR A 399 -5.07 9.31 1.65
CA THR A 399 -4.55 10.65 1.31
C THR A 399 -3.70 11.23 2.43
N ALA A 400 -4.08 11.01 3.70
CA ALA A 400 -3.29 11.44 4.85
C ALA A 400 -1.98 10.63 4.99
N SER A 401 -2.04 9.30 4.79
CA SER A 401 -0.85 8.44 4.87
C SER A 401 0.20 8.73 3.79
N ALA A 402 -0.22 9.22 2.61
CA ALA A 402 0.72 9.68 1.60
C ALA A 402 1.59 10.83 2.12
N SER A 403 0.97 11.86 2.72
CA SER A 403 1.71 12.96 3.35
C SER A 403 2.55 12.50 4.55
N GLN A 404 2.02 11.62 5.40
CA GLN A 404 2.76 11.06 6.54
C GLN A 404 4.04 10.32 6.11
N LEU A 405 3.95 9.45 5.10
CA LEU A 405 5.06 8.66 4.59
C LEU A 405 6.15 9.54 3.95
N LEU A 406 5.75 10.52 3.14
CA LEU A 406 6.70 11.45 2.53
C LEU A 406 7.37 12.33 3.61
N MET A 407 6.59 12.90 4.54
CA MET A 407 7.11 13.69 5.65
C MET A 407 8.18 12.94 6.44
N MET A 408 7.92 11.69 6.84
CA MET A 408 8.87 10.94 7.66
C MET A 408 10.17 10.64 6.91
N ILE A 409 10.12 10.26 5.63
CA ILE A 409 11.30 9.98 4.83
C ILE A 409 12.11 11.27 4.59
N GLU A 410 11.44 12.34 4.18
CA GLU A 410 12.09 13.63 3.91
C GLU A 410 12.76 14.19 5.16
N TYR A 411 12.05 14.21 6.29
CA TYR A 411 12.57 14.76 7.54
C TYR A 411 13.45 13.79 8.33
N GLY A 412 13.44 12.51 8.00
CA GLY A 412 14.24 11.48 8.66
C GLY A 412 13.86 11.28 10.13
N THR A 413 12.60 11.54 10.47
CA THR A 413 12.03 11.43 11.82
C THR A 413 10.51 11.32 11.70
N LEU A 414 9.84 10.79 12.72
CA LEU A 414 8.37 10.81 12.82
C LEU A 414 7.85 12.08 13.52
N ASN A 415 8.70 12.78 14.28
CA ASN A 415 8.28 13.93 15.08
C ASN A 415 8.28 15.23 14.25
N MET A 416 7.15 15.52 13.60
CA MET A 416 7.03 16.71 12.75
C MET A 416 7.02 18.03 13.53
N GLN A 417 6.54 18.02 14.78
CA GLN A 417 6.62 19.20 15.64
C GLN A 417 8.07 19.68 15.85
N SER A 418 9.01 18.75 16.01
CA SER A 418 10.44 19.06 16.14
C SER A 418 11.10 19.35 14.80
N ALA A 419 10.58 18.79 13.71
CA ALA A 419 11.20 18.87 12.38
C ALA A 419 10.80 20.11 11.58
N ILE A 420 9.54 20.55 11.69
CA ILE A 420 8.97 21.68 10.93
C ILE A 420 8.64 22.85 11.87
N GLY A 421 8.06 22.55 13.03
CA GLY A 421 7.60 23.53 14.03
C GLY A 421 6.34 23.02 14.75
N LEU A 422 6.01 23.59 15.90
CA LEU A 422 4.92 23.05 16.73
C LEU A 422 3.53 23.16 16.07
N GLY A 423 3.34 24.11 15.16
CA GLY A 423 2.03 24.43 14.59
C GLY A 423 1.14 25.21 15.55
N VAL A 424 -0.13 25.42 15.19
CA VAL A 424 -1.10 26.09 16.06
C VAL A 424 -1.59 25.09 17.11
N VAL A 425 -0.94 25.01 18.27
CA VAL A 425 -1.22 24.01 19.31
C VAL A 425 -1.27 24.58 20.73
N SER A 426 -1.06 25.89 20.87
CA SER A 426 -0.97 26.64 22.13
C SER A 426 -1.87 27.88 22.17
N ILE A 427 -2.93 27.91 21.36
CA ILE A 427 -4.00 28.91 21.51
C ILE A 427 -4.81 28.56 22.75
N THR A 428 -5.04 29.56 23.60
CA THR A 428 -5.85 29.39 24.81
C THR A 428 -7.30 29.13 24.43
N ASP A 429 -7.84 28.04 24.95
CA ASP A 429 -9.21 27.65 24.70
C ASP A 429 -10.18 28.48 25.58
N ASP A 430 -11.11 29.21 24.95
CA ASP A 430 -12.11 30.03 25.63
C ASP A 430 -13.43 29.28 25.95
N SER A 431 -13.52 28.01 25.56
CA SER A 431 -14.70 27.13 25.71
C SER A 431 -15.97 27.53 24.95
N ASN A 432 -16.01 28.68 24.29
CA ASN A 432 -17.22 29.26 23.68
C ASN A 432 -17.15 29.32 22.15
N TYR A 433 -15.96 29.52 21.59
CA TYR A 433 -15.78 29.71 20.16
C TYR A 433 -14.94 28.60 19.54
N ASN A 434 -15.00 28.49 18.23
CA ASN A 434 -13.98 27.79 17.47
C ASN A 434 -12.70 28.63 17.56
N CYS A 435 -11.71 28.20 18.33
CA CYS A 435 -10.47 28.97 18.51
C CYS A 435 -9.42 28.64 17.43
N ALA A 436 -9.80 27.97 16.34
CA ALA A 436 -8.90 27.78 15.21
C ALA A 436 -8.48 29.13 14.63
N SER A 437 -7.24 29.24 14.22
CA SER A 437 -6.74 30.39 13.48
C SER A 437 -7.21 30.36 12.03
N LEU A 438 -7.23 31.53 11.40
CA LEU A 438 -7.54 31.67 9.98
C LEU A 438 -6.49 30.94 9.14
N THR A 439 -6.94 30.33 8.05
CA THR A 439 -6.10 29.66 7.06
C THR A 439 -5.24 30.68 6.28
N GLY A 440 -4.22 30.22 5.56
CA GLY A 440 -3.40 31.08 4.70
C GLY A 440 -2.23 31.76 5.40
N SER A 441 -1.87 31.32 6.61
CA SER A 441 -0.73 31.90 7.31
C SER A 441 0.62 31.60 6.63
N THR A 442 0.66 30.53 5.82
CA THR A 442 1.86 30.04 5.12
C THR A 442 1.90 30.43 3.64
N SER A 443 1.01 31.32 3.14
CA SER A 443 1.02 31.79 1.74
C SER A 443 2.38 32.28 1.26
N SER A 444 3.13 32.95 2.15
CA SER A 444 4.49 33.44 1.85
C SER A 444 5.55 32.35 1.68
N LEU A 445 5.28 31.11 2.11
CA LEU A 445 6.18 29.96 1.94
C LEU A 445 5.92 29.22 0.63
N GLY A 446 4.74 29.38 0.02
CA GLY A 446 4.38 28.73 -1.24
C GLY A 446 4.50 27.21 -1.15
N ASN A 447 5.39 26.63 -1.96
CA ASN A 447 5.65 25.19 -2.03
C ASN A 447 6.72 24.70 -1.03
N ALA A 448 7.30 25.59 -0.23
CA ALA A 448 8.27 25.20 0.78
C ALA A 448 7.59 24.66 2.04
N SER A 449 8.30 23.83 2.79
CA SER A 449 7.91 23.45 4.15
C SER A 449 8.46 24.46 5.16
N GLY A 450 7.73 24.70 6.25
CA GLY A 450 8.20 25.59 7.31
C GLY A 450 7.10 26.11 8.21
N ARG A 451 7.43 27.16 8.96
CA ARG A 451 6.53 27.83 9.90
C ARG A 451 6.22 29.24 9.42
N ALA A 452 4.96 29.64 9.52
CA ALA A 452 4.54 31.00 9.24
C ALA A 452 5.25 32.02 10.16
N ALA A 453 5.50 33.22 9.64
CA ALA A 453 6.03 34.32 10.45
C ALA A 453 4.99 34.87 11.44
N SER A 454 3.71 34.82 11.05
CA SER A 454 2.58 35.20 11.88
C SER A 454 1.32 34.46 11.46
N THR A 455 0.39 34.31 12.41
CA THR A 455 -0.93 33.71 12.18
C THR A 455 -2.00 34.58 12.82
N VAL A 456 -3.12 34.78 12.13
CA VAL A 456 -4.26 35.51 12.67
C VAL A 456 -5.20 34.53 13.36
N ASN A 457 -5.35 34.66 14.67
CA ASN A 457 -6.31 33.91 15.46
C ASN A 457 -7.55 34.76 15.76
N THR A 458 -8.73 34.16 15.67
CA THR A 458 -9.99 34.82 16.03
C THR A 458 -10.76 34.03 17.07
N GLN A 459 -11.34 34.74 18.04
CA GLN A 459 -12.19 34.21 19.11
C GLN A 459 -13.40 35.14 19.25
N GLY A 460 -14.51 34.78 18.59
CA GLY A 460 -15.61 35.72 18.34
C GLY A 460 -15.09 36.96 17.60
N GLU A 461 -15.37 38.15 18.13
CA GLU A 461 -14.91 39.42 17.57
C GLU A 461 -13.44 39.75 17.88
N THR A 462 -12.78 38.99 18.76
CA THR A 462 -11.38 39.25 19.13
C THR A 462 -10.46 38.67 18.06
N SER A 463 -9.56 39.50 17.54
CA SER A 463 -8.53 39.09 16.58
C SER A 463 -7.13 39.36 17.14
N THR A 464 -6.26 38.35 17.11
CA THR A 464 -4.89 38.41 17.61
C THR A 464 -3.93 37.96 16.53
N THR A 465 -2.87 38.74 16.29
CA THR A 465 -1.74 38.31 15.46
C THR A 465 -0.73 37.59 16.33
N GLU A 466 -0.65 36.28 16.17
CA GLU A 466 0.27 35.41 16.88
C GLU A 466 1.58 35.28 16.10
N THR A 467 2.71 35.27 16.82
CA THR A 467 4.07 35.16 16.23
C THR A 467 4.93 34.11 16.94
N ALA A 468 4.44 33.55 18.03
CA ALA A 468 5.16 32.54 18.82
C ALA A 468 5.05 31.15 18.18
N ASP A 469 6.11 30.37 18.28
CA ASP A 469 6.04 28.94 18.01
C ASP A 469 4.99 28.28 18.91
N GLY A 470 4.25 27.32 18.37
CA GLY A 470 3.08 26.77 19.04
C GLY A 470 1.80 27.57 18.81
N LYS A 471 1.85 28.75 18.17
CA LYS A 471 0.67 29.55 17.82
C LYS A 471 0.62 29.99 16.36
N THR A 472 1.70 29.77 15.62
CA THR A 472 1.77 30.02 14.18
C THR A 472 1.59 28.73 13.39
N ALA A 473 0.91 28.82 12.25
CA ALA A 473 0.72 27.72 11.32
C ALA A 473 2.06 27.15 10.80
N VAL A 474 2.01 25.90 10.38
CA VAL A 474 3.12 25.19 9.72
C VAL A 474 2.64 24.63 8.40
N THR A 475 3.54 24.38 7.46
CA THR A 475 3.22 23.74 6.20
C THR A 475 4.25 22.69 5.82
N TYR A 476 3.78 21.63 5.19
CA TYR A 476 4.59 20.65 4.49
C TYR A 476 4.37 20.75 2.99
N ARG A 477 5.37 21.25 2.26
CA ARG A 477 5.34 21.40 0.80
C ARG A 477 4.02 21.99 0.27
N GLY A 478 3.58 23.07 0.89
CA GLY A 478 2.35 23.78 0.54
C GLY A 478 1.08 23.33 1.28
N GLU A 479 1.07 22.16 1.93
CA GLU A 479 -0.06 21.68 2.75
C GLU A 479 0.03 22.29 4.15
N GLU A 480 -0.76 23.32 4.43
CA GLU A 480 -0.82 24.03 5.72
C GLU A 480 -1.56 23.21 6.77
N ASN A 481 -1.04 23.24 8.00
CA ASN A 481 -1.62 22.65 9.20
C ASN A 481 -2.09 21.21 9.00
N PHE A 482 -1.24 20.36 8.42
CA PHE A 482 -1.49 18.90 8.45
C PHE A 482 -1.67 18.39 9.89
N TYR A 483 -1.12 19.11 10.86
CA TYR A 483 -1.38 18.94 12.28
C TYR A 483 -1.56 20.30 12.98
N GLY A 484 -2.22 20.28 14.12
CA GLY A 484 -2.61 21.46 14.87
C GLY A 484 -3.81 22.19 14.25
N ASN A 485 -4.09 23.36 14.82
CA ASN A 485 -5.17 24.28 14.52
C ASN A 485 -6.57 23.69 14.79
N ILE A 486 -7.01 22.67 14.09
CA ILE A 486 -8.32 22.03 14.29
C ILE A 486 -8.20 20.54 13.99
N TRP A 487 -8.94 19.69 14.72
CA TRP A 487 -8.98 18.27 14.40
C TRP A 487 -9.53 18.05 13.00
N GLN A 488 -8.93 17.13 12.26
CA GLN A 488 -9.36 16.79 10.91
C GLN A 488 -9.99 15.40 10.92
N TRP A 489 -11.23 15.27 10.41
CA TRP A 489 -11.81 13.95 10.17
C TRP A 489 -10.96 13.15 9.18
N LEU A 490 -10.75 11.88 9.46
CA LEU A 490 -10.28 10.90 8.49
C LEU A 490 -11.44 10.00 8.07
N ASP A 491 -11.81 10.12 6.79
CA ASP A 491 -12.79 9.24 6.17
C ASP A 491 -12.15 7.92 5.66
N GLY A 492 -12.97 7.00 5.16
CA GLY A 492 -12.52 5.74 4.58
C GLY A 492 -11.91 4.76 5.58
N MET A 493 -12.00 5.04 6.89
CA MET A 493 -11.50 4.18 7.96
C MET A 493 -12.51 4.08 9.11
N ASN A 494 -12.89 2.85 9.46
CA ASN A 494 -13.81 2.53 10.56
C ASN A 494 -13.11 1.63 11.57
N ILE A 495 -13.27 1.92 12.86
CA ILE A 495 -12.70 1.14 13.95
C ILE A 495 -13.84 0.46 14.68
N LYS A 496 -13.82 -0.87 14.76
CA LYS A 496 -14.79 -1.65 15.52
C LYS A 496 -14.14 -2.09 16.82
N ASN A 497 -14.36 -1.35 17.89
CA ASN A 497 -13.83 -1.72 19.21
C ASN A 497 -14.72 -2.78 19.90
N PRO A 498 -14.15 -3.60 20.81
CA PRO A 498 -14.92 -4.54 21.63
C PRO A 498 -16.00 -3.83 22.44
N ALA A 499 -17.00 -4.59 22.90
CA ALA A 499 -18.07 -4.07 23.75
C ALA A 499 -17.56 -3.60 25.13
N THR A 500 -16.52 -4.26 25.67
CA THR A 500 -16.09 -4.09 27.07
C THR A 500 -14.60 -3.82 27.30
N PHE A 501 -13.72 -3.99 26.30
CA PHE A 501 -12.25 -3.93 26.44
C PHE A 501 -11.75 -4.77 27.63
N ALA A 502 -12.31 -5.95 27.83
CA ALA A 502 -11.91 -6.86 28.89
C ALA A 502 -10.55 -7.52 28.54
N ASP A 503 -9.84 -7.99 29.57
CA ASP A 503 -8.55 -8.69 29.39
C ASP A 503 -8.75 -9.91 28.48
N GLY A 504 -8.14 -9.90 27.29
CA GLY A 504 -8.32 -10.91 26.24
C GLY A 504 -9.27 -10.53 25.09
N ASP A 505 -9.92 -9.36 25.13
CA ASP A 505 -10.63 -8.80 23.98
C ASP A 505 -9.60 -8.32 22.94
N ILE A 506 -9.41 -9.08 21.85
CA ILE A 506 -8.50 -8.75 20.74
C ILE A 506 -9.26 -8.32 19.48
N THR A 507 -10.41 -7.68 19.69
CA THR A 507 -11.43 -7.47 18.64
C THR A 507 -11.48 -6.02 18.15
N GLU A 508 -10.49 -5.18 18.45
CA GLU A 508 -10.34 -3.89 17.77
C GLU A 508 -9.97 -4.13 16.31
N HIS A 509 -10.93 -4.05 15.38
CA HIS A 509 -10.63 -4.19 13.96
C HIS A 509 -10.66 -2.82 13.29
N VAL A 510 -9.65 -2.55 12.45
CA VAL A 510 -9.65 -1.41 11.54
C VAL A 510 -10.06 -1.91 10.17
N TYR A 511 -11.13 -1.30 9.65
CA TYR A 511 -11.62 -1.52 8.30
C TYR A 511 -11.33 -0.29 7.45
N VAL A 512 -10.83 -0.49 6.23
CA VAL A 512 -10.55 0.61 5.29
C VAL A 512 -11.21 0.38 3.94
N ALA A 513 -11.58 1.47 3.28
CA ALA A 513 -12.08 1.50 1.92
C ALA A 513 -11.34 2.60 1.13
N ASP A 514 -11.36 2.48 -0.19
CA ASP A 514 -10.80 3.46 -1.13
C ASP A 514 -11.89 4.25 -1.90
N HIS A 515 -13.16 3.83 -1.80
CA HIS A 515 -14.34 4.47 -2.39
C HIS A 515 -15.61 4.19 -1.57
N SER A 516 -16.73 4.82 -1.96
CA SER A 516 -18.08 4.60 -1.38
C SER A 516 -18.11 4.64 0.15
N PHE A 517 -17.46 5.66 0.73
CA PHE A 517 -17.28 5.76 2.17
C PHE A 517 -18.61 5.77 2.93
N THR A 518 -18.68 4.89 3.93
CA THR A 518 -19.85 4.67 4.75
C THR A 518 -19.41 4.52 6.20
N ASP A 519 -20.06 5.26 7.09
CA ASP A 519 -19.76 5.21 8.51
C ASP A 519 -20.20 3.87 9.12
N ASP A 520 -19.48 3.42 10.16
CA ASP A 520 -19.86 2.29 11.00
C ASP A 520 -20.11 0.97 10.23
N SER A 521 -19.33 0.75 9.17
CA SER A 521 -19.49 -0.39 8.24
C SER A 521 -18.21 -1.22 8.11
N GLU A 522 -18.40 -2.54 8.05
CA GLU A 522 -17.42 -3.56 7.61
C GLU A 522 -17.80 -4.16 6.25
N ALA A 523 -18.90 -3.71 5.65
CA ALA A 523 -19.35 -4.23 4.36
C ALA A 523 -18.49 -3.67 3.23
N SER A 524 -18.30 -4.47 2.17
CA SER A 524 -17.65 -4.06 0.92
C SER A 524 -18.10 -2.64 0.50
N PRO A 525 -17.17 -1.74 0.16
CA PRO A 525 -15.75 -2.00 -0.13
C PRO A 525 -14.81 -2.00 1.09
N TYR A 526 -15.32 -1.94 2.32
CA TYR A 526 -14.46 -2.00 3.50
C TYR A 526 -13.80 -3.37 3.68
N VAL A 527 -12.49 -3.39 3.88
CA VAL A 527 -11.68 -4.59 4.11
C VAL A 527 -11.03 -4.51 5.49
N ASP A 528 -11.06 -5.63 6.23
CA ASP A 528 -10.37 -5.77 7.50
C ASP A 528 -8.86 -5.73 7.28
N THR A 529 -8.18 -4.82 7.97
CA THR A 529 -6.74 -4.63 7.82
C THR A 529 -5.91 -5.67 8.57
N GLY A 530 -6.50 -6.38 9.55
CA GLY A 530 -5.76 -7.19 10.52
C GLY A 530 -4.88 -6.37 11.47
N ILE A 531 -5.08 -5.04 11.54
CA ILE A 531 -4.38 -4.14 12.46
C ILE A 531 -5.31 -3.80 13.64
N HIS A 532 -4.81 -4.03 14.86
CA HIS A 532 -5.56 -3.89 16.10
C HIS A 532 -5.05 -2.71 16.95
N PRO A 533 -5.68 -1.52 16.88
CA PRO A 533 -5.27 -0.37 17.68
C PRO A 533 -5.42 -0.67 19.17
N CYS A 534 -4.41 -0.35 19.98
CA CYS A 534 -4.48 -0.68 21.41
C CYS A 534 -5.49 0.18 22.16
N TYR A 535 -6.17 -0.42 23.14
CA TYR A 535 -6.88 0.32 24.17
C TYR A 535 -5.92 1.24 24.95
N THR A 536 -6.28 2.51 25.07
CA THR A 536 -5.60 3.47 25.91
C THR A 536 -6.50 4.66 26.26
N THR A 537 -6.45 5.09 27.53
CA THR A 537 -7.02 6.37 27.97
C THR A 537 -6.13 7.58 27.64
N GLY A 538 -5.09 7.35 26.82
CA GLY A 538 -4.13 8.35 26.39
C GLY A 538 -2.70 7.86 26.56
N GLY A 539 -1.91 7.85 25.48
CA GLY A 539 -0.47 7.59 25.58
C GLY A 539 0.34 8.03 24.37
N TRP A 540 1.64 8.26 24.59
CA TRP A 540 2.60 8.53 23.52
C TRP A 540 2.81 7.27 22.67
N ILE A 541 2.75 7.42 21.35
CA ILE A 541 2.85 6.30 20.42
C ILE A 541 4.26 5.69 20.50
N LYS A 542 4.30 4.38 20.75
CA LYS A 542 5.52 3.57 20.84
C LYS A 542 5.76 2.75 19.58
N ALA A 543 4.71 2.22 18.96
CA ALA A 543 4.79 1.44 17.72
C ALA A 543 3.48 1.51 16.93
N PHE A 544 3.59 1.34 15.62
CA PHE A 544 2.46 1.13 14.72
C PHE A 544 2.20 -0.36 14.48
N GLY A 545 1.01 -0.65 13.97
CA GLY A 545 0.63 -1.96 13.46
C GLY A 545 1.30 -2.27 12.13
N TYR A 546 1.47 -3.56 11.83
CA TYR A 546 1.93 -4.01 10.52
C TYR A 546 0.99 -5.09 9.97
N SER A 547 0.60 -4.92 8.71
CA SER A 547 -0.10 -5.88 7.87
C SER A 547 0.39 -5.66 6.45
N GLU A 548 0.79 -6.69 5.72
CA GLU A 548 1.48 -6.50 4.43
C GLU A 548 0.60 -5.82 3.37
N ASP A 549 -0.69 -6.13 3.31
CA ASP A 549 -1.62 -5.47 2.37
C ASP A 549 -1.96 -4.02 2.78
N PHE A 550 -1.69 -3.67 4.04
CA PHE A 550 -2.03 -2.38 4.65
C PHE A 550 -0.84 -1.69 5.31
N ASP A 551 0.37 -1.97 4.83
CA ASP A 551 1.65 -1.50 5.35
C ASP A 551 1.89 0.01 5.15
N TRP A 552 0.97 0.66 4.42
CA TRP A 552 0.86 2.12 4.25
C TRP A 552 0.12 2.81 5.41
N LEU A 553 -0.60 2.07 6.27
CA LEU A 553 -1.34 2.64 7.39
C LEU A 553 -0.45 2.86 8.63
N PHE A 554 -0.66 4.01 9.29
CA PHE A 554 0.01 4.37 10.54
C PHE A 554 -0.94 4.28 11.75
N ILE A 555 -1.41 3.07 12.07
CA ILE A 555 -2.30 2.84 13.20
C ILE A 555 -1.50 2.45 14.45
N PRO A 556 -1.55 3.21 15.55
CA PRO A 556 -0.85 2.88 16.78
C PRO A 556 -1.39 1.60 17.44
N THR A 557 -0.52 0.61 17.65
CA THR A 557 -0.85 -0.63 18.37
C THR A 557 -0.16 -0.72 19.72
N GLN A 558 0.73 0.23 20.05
CA GLN A 558 1.35 0.27 21.37
C GLN A 558 1.66 1.72 21.78
N VAL A 559 1.42 2.03 23.05
CA VAL A 559 1.73 3.33 23.66
C VAL A 559 2.54 3.18 24.95
N GLY A 560 3.14 4.28 25.41
CA GLY A 560 3.88 4.33 26.68
C GLY A 560 5.23 3.64 26.60
N GLY A 561 5.65 2.93 27.66
CA GLY A 561 6.88 2.13 27.65
C GLY A 561 8.16 2.90 27.28
N GLY A 562 8.24 4.19 27.67
CA GLY A 562 9.36 5.07 27.35
C GLY A 562 9.17 5.94 26.09
N ALA A 563 8.05 5.84 25.39
CA ALA A 563 7.63 6.83 24.41
C ALA A 563 7.25 8.16 25.09
N ASN A 564 7.51 9.28 24.42
CA ASN A 564 7.24 10.65 24.88
C ASN A 564 7.05 11.60 23.69
N SER A 565 6.91 12.91 23.96
CA SER A 565 6.74 13.96 22.95
C SER A 565 7.93 14.20 22.02
N SER A 566 9.03 13.47 22.22
CA SER A 566 10.22 13.54 21.38
C SER A 566 10.43 12.27 20.56
N VAL A 567 10.14 11.09 21.13
CA VAL A 567 10.49 9.79 20.55
C VAL A 567 9.55 8.66 21.01
N PRO A 568 9.42 7.56 20.24
CA PRO A 568 9.89 7.43 18.86
C PRO A 568 9.07 8.31 17.92
N VAL A 569 7.75 8.35 18.07
CA VAL A 569 6.88 9.13 17.16
C VAL A 569 6.81 10.60 17.56
N GLY A 570 6.70 10.88 18.87
CA GLY A 570 6.48 12.24 19.36
C GLY A 570 5.00 12.62 19.50
N ASP A 571 4.10 11.77 19.02
CA ASP A 571 2.66 12.05 18.92
C ASP A 571 1.86 11.10 19.82
N TYR A 572 0.56 11.37 19.98
CA TYR A 572 -0.30 10.72 20.97
C TYR A 572 -1.35 9.79 20.36
N LEU A 573 -1.96 8.93 21.17
CA LEU A 573 -3.14 8.12 20.82
C LEU A 573 -4.16 8.19 21.94
N TYR A 574 -5.45 8.23 21.57
CA TYR A 574 -6.56 7.90 22.45
C TYR A 574 -7.46 6.85 21.80
N ASN A 575 -7.77 5.77 22.51
CA ASN A 575 -8.73 4.75 22.09
C ASN A 575 -9.32 4.04 23.32
N GLN A 576 -10.48 4.46 23.80
CA GLN A 576 -11.02 3.96 25.08
C GLN A 576 -12.52 3.65 25.07
N ASN A 577 -13.18 3.80 23.92
CA ASN A 577 -14.63 3.78 23.83
C ASN A 577 -15.10 2.62 22.93
N SER A 578 -16.12 1.86 23.36
CA SER A 578 -16.53 0.58 22.76
C SER A 578 -17.47 0.71 21.55
N GLY A 579 -17.44 -0.26 20.63
CA GLY A 579 -18.23 -0.25 19.40
C GLY A 579 -17.61 0.58 18.30
N TRP A 580 -18.42 1.02 17.32
CA TRP A 580 -17.94 1.72 16.13
C TRP A 580 -17.37 3.10 16.45
N ARG A 581 -16.13 3.33 16.04
CA ARG A 581 -15.38 4.56 16.19
C ARG A 581 -14.76 5.00 14.88
N VAL A 582 -14.52 6.30 14.81
CA VAL A 582 -13.92 6.99 13.67
C VAL A 582 -12.67 7.73 14.13
N ALA A 583 -11.80 8.12 13.20
CA ALA A 583 -10.54 8.78 13.53
C ALA A 583 -10.56 10.28 13.25
N ARG A 584 -9.93 11.02 14.15
CA ARG A 584 -9.49 12.40 13.92
C ARG A 584 -7.96 12.47 13.95
N LEU A 585 -7.39 13.32 13.09
CA LEU A 585 -5.96 13.51 12.91
C LEU A 585 -5.49 14.89 13.41
N GLY A 586 -4.27 14.94 13.92
CA GLY A 586 -3.45 16.16 13.94
C GLY A 586 -3.56 17.05 15.19
N ALA A 587 -4.63 16.92 15.97
CA ALA A 587 -5.01 17.76 17.11
C ALA A 587 -5.53 19.17 16.80
N GLN A 588 -6.24 19.73 17.78
CA GLN A 588 -6.73 21.11 17.77
C GLN A 588 -5.70 22.14 18.26
N TRP A 589 -6.08 23.42 18.17
CA TRP A 589 -5.37 24.63 18.59
C TRP A 589 -4.79 24.63 20.02
N GLY A 590 -5.25 23.73 20.89
CA GLY A 590 -4.78 23.56 22.28
C GLY A 590 -4.18 22.18 22.56
N GLY A 591 -3.80 21.42 21.52
CA GLY A 591 -3.27 20.06 21.63
C GLY A 591 -1.91 19.97 22.34
N GLY A 592 -1.16 21.07 22.36
CA GLY A 592 0.20 21.16 22.90
C GLY A 592 1.13 20.11 22.28
N SER A 593 2.01 19.56 23.11
CA SER A 593 3.02 18.58 22.67
C SER A 593 2.45 17.28 22.13
N LYS A 594 1.15 17.00 22.29
CA LYS A 594 0.51 15.76 21.81
C LYS A 594 0.27 15.76 20.30
N ALA A 595 0.13 16.96 19.72
CA ALA A 595 -0.13 17.18 18.29
C ALA A 595 0.92 16.55 17.39
N GLY A 596 0.60 16.40 16.11
CA GLY A 596 1.57 15.96 15.12
C GLY A 596 0.94 15.13 14.01
N ALA A 597 1.74 14.82 13.00
CA ALA A 597 1.31 14.16 11.79
C ALA A 597 0.72 12.76 12.04
N PHE A 598 0.97 12.14 13.20
CA PHE A 598 0.56 10.78 13.55
C PHE A 598 -0.36 10.72 14.77
N TYR A 599 -0.80 11.87 15.32
CA TYR A 599 -1.75 11.84 16.45
C TYR A 599 -3.15 11.44 15.96
N LEU A 600 -3.57 10.24 16.35
CA LEU A 600 -4.94 9.75 16.18
C LEU A 600 -5.77 9.84 17.47
N HIS A 601 -7.00 10.32 17.33
CA HIS A 601 -8.03 10.26 18.35
C HIS A 601 -9.18 9.36 17.87
N LEU A 602 -9.34 8.21 18.50
CA LEU A 602 -10.23 7.10 18.08
C LEU A 602 -11.41 6.90 19.03
N THR A 603 -11.83 7.92 19.77
CA THR A 603 -12.89 7.77 20.78
C THR A 603 -14.27 8.22 20.30
N ASP A 604 -14.32 8.88 19.15
CA ASP A 604 -15.50 9.58 18.66
C ASP A 604 -16.40 8.68 17.83
N SER A 605 -17.71 8.94 17.91
CA SER A 605 -18.69 8.38 16.99
C SER A 605 -18.71 9.15 15.67
N SER A 606 -19.20 8.50 14.61
CA SER A 606 -19.38 9.11 13.29
C SER A 606 -20.27 10.36 13.29
N VAL A 607 -21.16 10.48 14.28
CA VAL A 607 -22.12 11.59 14.44
C VAL A 607 -21.64 12.69 15.39
N ASP A 608 -20.45 12.55 15.97
CA ASP A 608 -19.88 13.58 16.83
C ASP A 608 -19.63 14.85 16.03
N ARG A 609 -19.80 15.99 16.69
CA ARG A 609 -19.58 17.31 16.13
C ARG A 609 -19.22 18.26 17.24
N HIS A 610 -18.12 18.98 17.07
CA HIS A 610 -17.61 19.90 18.07
C HIS A 610 -16.96 21.11 17.38
N ARG A 611 -16.87 22.22 18.12
CA ARG A 611 -16.21 23.47 17.68
C ARG A 611 -14.75 23.32 17.27
N HIS A 612 -14.14 22.19 17.59
CA HIS A 612 -12.74 21.88 17.33
C HIS A 612 -12.54 20.74 16.33
N ILE A 613 -13.59 20.34 15.62
CA ILE A 613 -13.55 19.31 14.59
C ILE A 613 -13.91 19.95 13.25
N GLY A 614 -13.04 19.74 12.27
CA GLY A 614 -13.20 20.19 10.90
C GLY A 614 -12.95 19.06 9.89
N GLY A 615 -12.82 19.45 8.63
CA GLY A 615 -12.53 18.58 7.50
C GLY A 615 -11.46 19.15 6.58
N ARG A 616 -11.10 18.40 5.54
CA ARG A 616 -10.19 18.83 4.49
C ARG A 616 -10.70 18.31 3.16
N LEU A 617 -10.60 19.14 2.13
CA LEU A 617 -11.02 18.81 0.79
C LEU A 617 -9.91 18.02 0.06
N VAL A 618 -10.30 17.06 -0.77
CA VAL A 618 -9.41 16.35 -1.71
C VAL A 618 -10.11 16.30 -3.06
N TYR A 619 -9.33 16.34 -4.14
CA TYR A 619 -9.82 16.02 -5.48
C TYR A 619 -9.05 14.83 -6.06
N ILE A 620 -9.80 13.80 -6.46
CA ILE A 620 -9.29 12.58 -7.11
C ILE A 620 -9.81 12.53 -8.56
N PRO A 621 -8.94 12.63 -9.59
CA PRO A 621 -9.38 12.69 -10.98
C PRO A 621 -10.25 11.52 -11.43
N SER A 622 -9.94 10.28 -11.06
CA SER A 622 -10.76 9.12 -11.43
C SER A 622 -12.14 9.14 -10.77
N GLY A 623 -12.30 9.87 -9.66
CA GLY A 623 -13.61 10.13 -9.08
C GLY A 623 -14.51 10.98 -9.98
N SER A 624 -13.96 11.70 -10.98
CA SER A 624 -14.73 12.41 -12.01
C SER A 624 -15.12 11.54 -13.22
N ALA A 625 -14.58 10.33 -13.31
CA ALA A 625 -14.86 9.36 -14.38
C ALA A 625 -15.90 8.33 -13.91
N ALA A 626 -17.17 8.76 -13.80
CA ALA A 626 -18.31 7.87 -13.62
C ALA A 626 -19.42 8.21 -14.63
#